data_AF-A0A932PZY1-F1
#
_entry.id   AF-A0A932PZY1-F1
#
_cell.length_a   1.000
_cell.length_b   1.000
_cell.length_c   1.000
_cell.angle_alpha   90.00
_cell.angle_beta   90.00
_cell.angle_gamma   90.00
#
_symmetry.space_group_name_H-M   'P 1'
#
loop_
_entity.id
_entity.type
_entity.pdbx_description
1 polymer ?
#
loop_
_entity_poly.entity_id
_entity_poly.type
_entity_poly.pdbx_seq_one_letter_code
_entity_poly.pdbx_strand_id
1 'polypeptide(L)'
;MLWEFLTALDPRHALASALGFSIIFYAVAANVGWANRNPGFSRAGRLISWTRAAWAPRALRAILRWAYYLLLPYGALVLGYDSVRALGLWNLDWSGNAGIAIALLVGALVVFTWVWRPYARAEHPAAVESSGWGRAQHFLEIFYEQAHWAFYRSGPILWLNNLYWGSFLGLALVFIEGWSNPRARESVREITRADTPLWTGSVAIVSAIIFIFTQNFWYCLIAHLVLDFGLRPRIGFPRASASTLSLEER
;
A
#
# COMPACT_ATOMS: atom_id res chain seq x y z
N MET A 1 -20.48 21.95 12.78
CA MET A 1 -21.12 20.62 12.97
C MET A 1 -20.16 19.44 12.84
N LEU A 2 -19.61 19.07 11.66
CA LEU A 2 -18.67 17.92 11.58
C LEU A 2 -17.37 18.14 12.38
N TRP A 3 -16.78 19.33 12.28
CA TRP A 3 -15.58 19.69 13.02
C TRP A 3 -15.80 19.61 14.54
N GLU A 4 -16.90 20.19 15.03
CA GLU A 4 -17.26 20.17 16.45
C GLU A 4 -17.49 18.74 16.96
N PHE A 5 -18.17 17.90 16.16
CA PHE A 5 -18.37 16.50 16.48
C PHE A 5 -17.04 15.75 16.59
N LEU A 6 -16.13 15.95 15.63
CA LEU A 6 -14.81 15.32 15.63
C LEU A 6 -13.98 15.79 16.84
N THR A 7 -13.98 17.09 17.16
CA THR A 7 -13.24 17.61 18.32
C THR A 7 -13.84 17.21 19.67
N ALA A 8 -15.11 16.81 19.71
CA ALA A 8 -15.78 16.38 20.93
C ALA A 8 -15.50 14.90 21.28
N LEU A 9 -15.04 14.10 20.32
CA LEU A 9 -14.71 12.70 20.54
C LEU A 9 -13.37 12.56 21.26
N ASP A 10 -13.29 11.58 22.17
CA ASP A 10 -12.02 11.13 22.72
C ASP A 10 -11.07 10.72 21.57
N PRO A 11 -9.79 11.15 21.57
CA PRO A 11 -8.86 10.92 20.47
C PRO A 11 -8.76 9.47 19.99
N ARG A 12 -8.86 8.50 20.92
CA ARG A 12 -8.80 7.07 20.58
C ARG A 12 -10.02 6.61 19.80
N HIS A 13 -11.20 7.09 20.19
CA HIS A 13 -12.46 6.79 19.51
C HIS A 13 -12.54 7.48 18.15
N ALA A 14 -12.05 8.72 18.05
CA ALA A 14 -11.94 9.44 16.79
C ALA A 14 -11.03 8.70 15.80
N LEU A 15 -9.86 8.24 16.25
CA LEU A 15 -8.92 7.48 15.42
C LEU A 15 -9.50 6.12 14.98
N ALA A 16 -10.13 5.38 15.88
CA ALA A 16 -10.80 4.12 15.54
C ALA A 16 -11.92 4.33 14.51
N SER A 17 -12.69 5.41 14.64
CA SER A 17 -13.74 5.78 13.69
C SER A 17 -13.16 6.14 12.32
N ALA A 18 -12.03 6.87 12.29
CA ALA A 18 -11.33 7.21 11.05
C ALA A 18 -10.82 5.96 10.33
N LEU A 19 -10.24 5.00 11.06
CA LEU A 19 -9.82 3.71 10.51
C LEU A 19 -11.01 2.90 9.98
N GLY A 20 -12.07 2.78 10.76
CA GLY A 20 -13.29 2.09 10.33
C GLY A 20 -13.91 2.70 9.07
N PHE A 21 -14.00 4.03 9.02
CA PHE A 21 -14.47 4.75 7.85
C PHE A 21 -13.56 4.53 6.64
N SER A 22 -12.23 4.58 6.81
CA SER A 22 -11.26 4.33 5.76
C SER A 22 -11.46 2.94 5.12
N ILE A 23 -11.61 1.89 5.94
CA ILE A 23 -11.82 0.51 5.49
C ILE A 23 -13.16 0.38 4.76
N ILE A 24 -14.24 0.90 5.34
CA ILE A 24 -15.59 0.83 4.73
C ILE A 24 -15.59 1.57 3.40
N PHE A 25 -15.01 2.78 3.35
CA PHE A 25 -14.92 3.59 2.16
C PHE A 25 -14.14 2.87 1.05
N TYR A 26 -12.97 2.31 1.39
CA TYR A 26 -12.19 1.50 0.45
C TYR A 26 -12.98 0.29 -0.06
N ALA A 27 -13.60 -0.47 0.84
CA ALA A 27 -14.38 -1.66 0.49
C ALA A 27 -15.52 -1.31 -0.47
N VAL A 28 -16.30 -0.27 -0.16
CA VAL A 28 -17.40 0.19 -1.03
C VAL A 28 -16.85 0.63 -2.39
N ALA A 29 -15.80 1.45 -2.42
CA ALA A 29 -15.21 1.93 -3.68
C ALA A 29 -14.69 0.77 -4.54
N ALA A 30 -14.00 -0.21 -3.94
CA ALA A 30 -13.47 -1.38 -4.63
C ALA A 30 -14.60 -2.26 -5.21
N ASN A 31 -15.66 -2.51 -4.43
CA ASN A 31 -16.79 -3.33 -4.87
C ASN A 31 -17.65 -2.63 -5.94
N VAL A 32 -17.87 -1.32 -5.83
CA VAL A 32 -18.53 -0.53 -6.89
C VAL A 32 -17.70 -0.52 -8.17
N GLY A 33 -16.38 -0.32 -8.06
CA GLY A 33 -15.46 -0.38 -9.19
C GLY A 33 -15.51 -1.73 -9.91
N TRP A 34 -15.57 -2.81 -9.13
CA TRP A 34 -15.67 -4.17 -9.61
C TRP A 34 -17.00 -4.50 -10.29
N ALA A 35 -18.13 -4.15 -9.68
CA ALA A 35 -19.45 -4.37 -10.27
C ALA A 35 -19.56 -3.69 -11.66
N ASN A 36 -18.88 -2.56 -11.82
CA ASN A 36 -18.82 -1.81 -13.08
C ASN A 36 -17.70 -2.27 -14.04
N ARG A 37 -17.03 -3.41 -13.82
CA ARG A 37 -15.91 -3.87 -14.68
C ARG A 37 -16.37 -4.41 -16.04
N ASN A 38 -17.57 -4.97 -16.08
CA ASN A 38 -18.23 -5.47 -17.30
C ASN A 38 -19.40 -4.53 -17.63
N PRO A 39 -19.15 -3.33 -18.17
CA PRO A 39 -20.23 -2.51 -18.68
C PRO A 39 -20.84 -3.30 -19.85
N GLY A 40 -21.98 -3.94 -19.62
CA GLY A 40 -22.72 -4.59 -20.69
C GLY A 40 -22.99 -3.58 -21.84
N PHE A 41 -23.43 -4.07 -23.00
CA PHE A 41 -23.74 -3.26 -24.18
C PHE A 41 -24.85 -2.19 -23.99
N SER A 42 -25.27 -1.92 -22.76
CA SER A 42 -26.25 -0.89 -22.41
C SER A 42 -25.69 0.52 -22.64
N ARG A 43 -26.60 1.49 -22.83
CA ARG A 43 -26.25 2.92 -22.99
C ARG A 43 -25.45 3.47 -21.79
N ALA A 44 -25.72 2.95 -20.58
CA ALA A 44 -24.95 3.28 -19.37
C ALA A 44 -23.49 2.81 -19.48
N GLY A 45 -23.24 1.65 -20.10
CA GLY A 45 -21.89 1.12 -20.32
C GLY A 45 -21.01 2.04 -21.17
N ARG A 46 -21.60 2.66 -22.22
CA ARG A 46 -20.90 3.62 -23.09
C ARG A 46 -20.55 4.93 -22.37
N LEU A 47 -21.44 5.43 -21.51
CA LEU A 47 -21.15 6.62 -20.70
C LEU A 47 -20.02 6.35 -19.69
N ILE A 48 -20.02 5.16 -19.08
CA ILE A 48 -18.97 4.72 -18.15
C ILE A 48 -17.62 4.53 -18.87
N SER A 49 -17.61 3.98 -20.09
CA SER A 49 -16.35 3.83 -20.85
C SER A 49 -15.77 5.17 -21.28
N TRP A 50 -16.62 6.13 -21.70
CA TRP A 50 -16.19 7.47 -22.09
C TRP A 50 -15.61 8.24 -20.89
N THR A 51 -16.28 8.18 -19.73
CA THR A 51 -15.76 8.77 -18.49
C THR A 51 -14.51 8.07 -17.96
N ARG A 52 -14.25 6.80 -18.30
CA ARG A 52 -12.95 6.15 -17.97
C ARG A 52 -11.80 6.60 -18.87
N ALA A 53 -12.08 6.95 -20.13
CA ALA A 53 -11.09 7.29 -21.15
C ALA A 53 -10.61 8.75 -21.08
N ALA A 54 -11.39 9.66 -20.51
CA ALA A 54 -11.00 11.07 -20.39
C ALA A 54 -9.79 11.28 -19.44
N TRP A 55 -9.02 12.34 -19.70
CA TRP A 55 -7.83 12.71 -18.91
C TRP A 55 -8.19 13.25 -17.51
N ALA A 56 -9.24 14.07 -17.41
CA ALA A 56 -9.75 14.62 -16.15
C ALA A 56 -10.02 13.54 -15.07
N PRO A 57 -10.63 12.40 -15.39
CA PRO A 57 -10.81 11.31 -14.43
C PRO A 57 -9.51 10.60 -14.04
N ARG A 58 -8.41 10.69 -14.79
CA ARG A 58 -7.09 10.19 -14.35
C ARG A 58 -6.49 11.09 -13.28
N ALA A 59 -6.47 12.40 -13.51
CA ALA A 59 -5.99 13.38 -12.53
C ALA A 59 -6.82 13.33 -11.24
N LEU A 60 -8.15 13.28 -11.37
CA LEU A 60 -9.04 13.13 -10.23
C LEU A 60 -8.74 11.85 -9.43
N ARG A 61 -8.52 10.71 -10.10
CA ARG A 61 -8.11 9.47 -9.41
C ARG A 61 -6.79 9.61 -8.67
N ALA A 62 -5.79 10.26 -9.27
CA ALA A 62 -4.51 10.50 -8.62
C ALA A 62 -4.65 11.40 -7.37
N ILE A 63 -5.45 12.47 -7.47
CA ILE A 63 -5.75 13.37 -6.35
C ILE A 63 -6.50 12.63 -5.24
N LEU A 64 -7.55 11.87 -5.58
CA LEU A 64 -8.31 11.09 -4.61
C LEU A 64 -7.42 10.04 -3.93
N ARG A 65 -6.50 9.42 -4.67
CA ARG A 65 -5.55 8.45 -4.13
C ARG A 65 -4.55 9.11 -3.17
N TRP A 66 -3.98 10.24 -3.57
CA TRP A 66 -3.12 11.05 -2.71
C TRP A 66 -3.85 11.47 -1.43
N ALA A 67 -5.09 11.95 -1.56
CA ALA A 67 -5.90 12.37 -0.43
C ALA A 67 -6.17 11.19 0.50
N TYR A 68 -6.57 10.04 -0.03
CA TYR A 68 -6.81 8.85 0.77
C TYR A 68 -5.56 8.43 1.56
N TYR A 69 -4.39 8.36 0.92
CA TYR A 69 -3.19 7.84 1.58
C TYR A 69 -2.47 8.83 2.49
N LEU A 70 -2.50 10.13 2.19
CA LEU A 70 -1.75 11.14 2.95
C LEU A 70 -2.62 12.06 3.80
N LEU A 71 -3.82 12.42 3.33
CA LEU A 71 -4.68 13.34 4.07
C LEU A 71 -5.25 12.69 5.33
N LEU A 72 -5.50 11.38 5.32
CA LEU A 72 -5.95 10.65 6.51
C LEU A 72 -4.91 10.68 7.65
N PRO A 73 -3.67 10.19 7.48
CA PRO A 73 -2.66 10.27 8.54
C PRO A 73 -2.32 11.72 8.92
N TYR A 74 -2.23 12.62 7.94
CA TYR A 74 -1.95 14.03 8.22
C TYR A 74 -3.09 14.70 9.01
N GLY A 75 -4.34 14.46 8.64
CA GLY A 75 -5.51 14.98 9.35
C GLY A 75 -5.57 14.44 10.78
N ALA A 76 -5.30 13.15 10.99
CA ALA A 76 -5.24 12.56 12.32
C ALA A 76 -4.14 13.18 13.19
N LEU A 77 -2.98 13.52 12.62
CA LEU A 77 -1.92 14.26 13.33
C LEU A 77 -2.34 15.69 13.68
N VAL A 78 -2.87 16.45 12.72
CA VAL A 78 -3.28 17.85 12.93
C VAL A 78 -4.39 17.97 13.98
N LEU A 79 -5.28 16.99 14.03
CA LEU A 79 -6.37 16.91 15.02
C LEU A 79 -5.91 16.36 16.39
N GLY A 80 -4.66 15.90 16.50
CA GLY A 80 -4.12 15.32 17.74
C GLY A 80 -4.64 13.91 18.07
N TYR A 81 -5.25 13.22 17.09
CA TYR A 81 -5.71 11.84 17.26
C TYR A 81 -4.58 10.83 17.18
N ASP A 82 -3.56 11.14 16.39
CA ASP A 82 -2.38 10.31 16.20
C ASP A 82 -1.11 11.00 16.73
N SER A 83 -0.03 10.24 16.89
CA SER A 83 1.27 10.75 17.33
C SER A 83 2.34 10.49 16.28
N VAL A 84 3.27 11.45 16.16
CA VAL A 84 4.46 11.35 15.29
C VAL A 84 5.29 10.10 15.62
N ARG A 85 5.28 9.66 16.89
CA ARG A 85 5.93 8.43 17.34
C ARG A 85 5.24 7.18 16.82
N ALA A 86 3.91 7.07 16.91
CA ALA A 86 3.17 5.89 16.46
C ALA A 86 3.23 5.70 14.93
N LEU A 87 3.35 6.79 14.17
CA LEU A 87 3.60 6.74 12.73
C LEU A 87 5.06 6.37 12.38
N GLY A 88 6.00 6.48 13.32
CA GLY A 88 7.42 6.24 13.10
C GLY A 88 8.19 7.42 12.51
N LEU A 89 7.63 8.62 12.60
CA LEU A 89 8.25 9.84 12.08
C LEU A 89 9.14 10.55 13.11
N TRP A 90 9.06 10.14 14.39
CA TRP A 90 9.78 10.78 15.49
C TRP A 90 11.27 10.40 15.55
N ASN A 91 11.58 9.13 15.31
CA ASN A 91 12.93 8.61 15.51
C ASN A 91 13.84 8.91 14.30
N LEU A 92 14.43 10.11 14.28
CA LEU A 92 15.38 10.53 13.24
C LEU A 92 16.82 10.12 13.55
N ASP A 93 17.09 9.37 14.63
CA ASP A 93 18.42 8.77 14.82
C ASP A 93 18.58 7.56 13.90
N TRP A 94 19.12 7.85 12.72
CA TRP A 94 19.41 6.87 11.68
C TRP A 94 20.57 5.95 12.03
N SER A 95 21.37 6.25 13.05
CA SER A 95 22.57 5.48 13.37
C SER A 95 22.29 4.41 14.41
N GLY A 96 21.53 4.74 15.46
CA GLY A 96 21.28 3.84 16.59
C GLY A 96 20.61 2.52 16.20
N ASN A 97 19.69 2.56 15.23
CA ASN A 97 18.92 1.39 14.80
C ASN A 97 19.37 0.82 13.44
N ALA A 98 20.41 1.36 12.81
CA ALA A 98 20.86 0.95 11.49
C ALA A 98 21.24 -0.54 11.44
N GLY A 99 21.99 -1.02 12.44
CA GLY A 99 22.46 -2.41 12.49
C GLY A 99 21.31 -3.41 12.49
N ILE A 100 20.28 -3.16 13.32
CA ILE A 100 19.09 -4.01 13.39
C ILE A 100 18.28 -3.93 12.10
N ALA A 101 18.10 -2.72 11.55
CA ALA A 101 17.38 -2.53 10.28
C ALA A 101 18.05 -3.29 9.12
N ILE A 102 19.39 -3.21 9.02
CA ILE A 102 20.18 -3.93 8.00
C ILE A 102 20.06 -5.44 8.21
N ALA A 103 20.21 -5.93 9.44
CA ALA A 103 20.09 -7.36 9.73
C ALA A 103 18.72 -7.91 9.34
N LEU A 104 17.63 -7.20 9.67
CA LEU A 104 16.27 -7.58 9.29
C LEU A 104 16.05 -7.52 7.78
N LEU A 105 16.57 -6.49 7.10
CA LEU A 105 16.48 -6.38 5.64
C LEU A 105 17.24 -7.52 4.95
N VAL A 106 18.45 -7.86 5.40
CA VAL A 106 19.22 -8.99 4.86
C VAL A 106 18.47 -10.31 5.08
N GLY A 107 17.92 -10.52 6.28
CA GLY A 107 17.09 -11.68 6.57
C GLY A 107 15.87 -11.76 5.64
N ALA A 108 15.16 -10.65 5.44
CA ALA A 108 14.05 -10.57 4.51
C ALA A 108 14.48 -10.86 3.06
N LEU A 109 15.62 -10.32 2.61
CA LEU A 109 16.17 -10.59 1.27
C LEU A 109 16.45 -12.09 1.07
N VAL A 110 17.01 -12.77 2.08
CA VAL A 110 17.26 -14.22 2.03
C VAL A 110 15.95 -15.00 1.94
N VAL A 111 15.00 -14.73 2.84
CA VAL A 111 13.70 -15.42 2.86
C VAL A 111 12.94 -15.19 1.55
N PHE A 112 12.88 -13.93 1.08
CA PHE A 112 12.21 -13.61 -0.16
C PHE A 112 12.88 -14.30 -1.35
N THR A 113 14.20 -14.29 -1.44
CA THR A 113 14.91 -15.01 -2.51
C THR A 113 14.60 -16.51 -2.46
N TRP A 114 14.54 -17.10 -1.27
CA TRP A 114 14.30 -18.53 -1.12
C TRP A 114 12.87 -18.93 -1.47
N VAL A 115 11.88 -18.15 -1.04
CA VAL A 115 10.45 -18.42 -1.28
C VAL A 115 10.02 -18.03 -2.69
N TRP A 116 10.37 -16.81 -3.14
CA TRP A 116 9.80 -16.24 -4.36
C TRP A 116 10.54 -16.61 -5.63
N ARG A 117 11.84 -16.90 -5.58
CA ARG A 117 12.60 -17.29 -6.77
C ARG A 117 12.11 -18.60 -7.41
N PRO A 118 11.82 -19.69 -6.67
CA PRO A 118 11.26 -20.89 -7.29
C PRO A 118 9.86 -20.63 -7.86
N TYR A 119 9.02 -19.90 -7.11
CA TYR A 119 7.68 -19.48 -7.56
C TYR A 119 7.74 -18.71 -8.89
N ALA A 120 8.55 -17.64 -8.95
CA ALA A 120 8.69 -16.79 -10.13
C ALA A 120 9.21 -17.57 -11.36
N ARG A 121 10.07 -18.57 -11.15
CA ARG A 121 10.61 -19.41 -12.23
C ARG A 121 9.63 -20.46 -12.75
N ALA A 122 8.78 -20.99 -11.89
CA ALA A 122 7.85 -22.05 -12.25
C ALA A 122 6.62 -21.53 -13.01
N GLU A 123 6.13 -20.34 -12.66
CA GLU A 123 4.79 -19.90 -13.08
C GLU A 123 4.76 -18.66 -13.98
N HIS A 124 5.90 -18.00 -14.21
CA HIS A 124 5.96 -16.77 -15.01
C HIS A 124 7.01 -16.82 -16.13
N PRO A 125 6.67 -17.36 -17.32
CA PRO A 125 7.39 -17.01 -18.54
C PRO A 125 7.15 -15.52 -18.84
N ALA A 126 8.18 -14.70 -18.60
CA ALA A 126 8.37 -13.29 -18.98
C ALA A 126 7.17 -12.58 -19.65
N ALA A 127 6.12 -12.26 -18.89
CA ALA A 127 5.08 -11.36 -19.38
C ALA A 127 5.57 -9.92 -19.25
N VAL A 128 5.75 -9.22 -20.37
CA VAL A 128 6.21 -7.83 -20.38
C VAL A 128 5.11 -6.94 -19.80
N GLU A 129 5.39 -6.28 -18.68
CA GLU A 129 4.45 -5.35 -18.07
C GLU A 129 4.40 -4.07 -18.93
N SER A 130 3.27 -3.82 -19.59
CA SER A 130 3.10 -2.73 -20.55
C SER A 130 2.64 -1.41 -19.91
N SER A 131 2.94 -1.17 -18.63
CA SER A 131 2.50 0.06 -17.95
C SER A 131 3.49 1.19 -18.25
N GLY A 132 3.09 2.11 -19.15
CA GLY A 132 3.91 3.24 -19.60
C GLY A 132 4.17 4.33 -18.55
N TRP A 133 3.92 4.06 -17.26
CA TRP A 133 4.16 5.02 -16.19
C TRP A 133 5.43 4.65 -15.43
N GLY A 134 6.38 5.59 -15.43
CA GLY A 134 7.76 5.33 -15.03
C GLY A 134 7.99 5.04 -13.54
N ARG A 135 9.24 4.70 -13.22
CA ARG A 135 9.76 4.41 -11.87
C ARG A 135 9.32 5.40 -10.77
N ALA A 136 9.06 6.66 -11.13
CA ALA A 136 8.60 7.68 -10.20
C ALA A 136 7.18 7.43 -9.66
N GLN A 137 6.23 7.00 -10.51
CA GLN A 137 4.90 6.66 -10.01
C GLN A 137 4.98 5.44 -9.08
N HIS A 138 5.78 4.45 -9.46
CA HIS A 138 5.96 3.25 -8.65
C HIS A 138 6.56 3.58 -7.27
N PHE A 139 7.55 4.48 -7.23
CA PHE A 139 8.07 5.02 -5.98
C PHE A 139 6.97 5.69 -5.14
N LEU A 140 6.11 6.51 -5.75
CA LEU A 140 5.00 7.16 -5.05
C LEU A 140 3.98 6.14 -4.53
N GLU A 141 3.74 5.05 -5.25
CA GLU A 141 2.87 3.96 -4.78
C GLU A 141 3.43 3.27 -3.54
N ILE A 142 4.72 2.94 -3.56
CA ILE A 142 5.42 2.40 -2.39
C ILE A 142 5.33 3.37 -1.21
N PHE A 143 5.51 4.67 -1.45
CA PHE A 143 5.38 5.69 -0.41
C PHE A 143 3.97 5.76 0.17
N TYR A 144 2.95 5.77 -0.69
CA TYR A 144 1.55 5.75 -0.28
C TYR A 144 1.20 4.51 0.54
N GLU A 145 1.66 3.33 0.12
CA GLU A 145 1.46 2.10 0.89
C GLU A 145 2.13 2.17 2.26
N GLN A 146 3.36 2.68 2.36
CA GLN A 146 4.00 2.85 3.67
C GLN A 146 3.27 3.84 4.57
N ALA A 147 2.81 4.97 4.04
CA ALA A 147 2.04 5.96 4.79
C ALA A 147 0.72 5.35 5.29
N HIS A 148 0.05 4.58 4.43
CA HIS A 148 -1.18 3.86 4.76
C HIS A 148 -0.97 2.86 5.89
N TRP A 149 0.04 2.00 5.78
CA TRP A 149 0.34 0.99 6.80
C TRP A 149 0.79 1.65 8.09
N ALA A 150 1.46 2.81 8.03
CA ALA A 150 1.80 3.60 9.20
C ALA A 150 0.56 4.09 9.95
N PHE A 151 -0.43 4.57 9.22
CA PHE A 151 -1.71 4.97 9.80
C PHE A 151 -2.48 3.77 10.39
N TYR A 152 -2.49 2.63 9.70
CA TYR A 152 -3.24 1.46 10.15
C TYR A 152 -2.61 0.81 11.39
N ARG A 153 -1.28 0.89 11.55
CA ARG A 153 -0.63 0.44 12.79
C ARG A 153 -0.76 1.44 13.93
N SER A 154 -0.76 2.76 13.65
CA SER A 154 -0.73 3.77 14.71
C SER A 154 -1.98 3.72 15.60
N GLY A 155 -3.16 3.53 15.02
CA GLY A 155 -4.41 3.40 15.78
C GLY A 155 -4.40 2.30 16.83
N PRO A 156 -4.19 1.03 16.46
CA PRO A 156 -4.09 -0.05 17.43
C PRO A 156 -2.94 0.11 18.42
N ILE A 157 -1.80 0.70 18.04
CA ILE A 157 -0.69 1.00 18.97
C ILE A 157 -1.16 1.96 20.08
N LEU A 158 -1.84 3.04 19.71
CA LEU A 158 -2.33 4.04 20.66
C LEU A 158 -3.51 3.52 21.49
N TRP A 159 -4.38 2.70 20.89
CA TRP A 159 -5.53 2.12 21.57
C TRP A 159 -5.13 1.08 22.63
N LEU A 160 -4.20 0.18 22.28
CA LEU A 160 -3.66 -0.83 23.20
C LEU A 160 -2.55 -0.31 24.11
N ASN A 161 -2.00 0.87 23.83
CA ASN A 161 -0.75 1.36 24.42
C ASN A 161 0.38 0.30 24.34
N ASN A 162 0.45 -0.43 23.24
CA ASN A 162 1.38 -1.54 23.05
C ASN A 162 1.87 -1.58 21.60
N LEU A 163 3.16 -1.33 21.41
CA LEU A 163 3.78 -1.28 20.08
C LEU A 163 3.68 -2.62 19.33
N TYR A 164 3.97 -3.72 20.02
CA TYR A 164 4.04 -5.05 19.43
C TYR A 164 2.66 -5.50 18.94
N TRP A 165 1.68 -5.58 19.85
CA TRP A 165 0.33 -6.02 19.51
C TRP A 165 -0.39 -5.03 18.61
N GLY A 166 -0.17 -3.73 18.81
CA GLY A 166 -0.71 -2.69 17.93
C GLY A 166 -0.22 -2.82 16.48
N SER A 167 1.07 -3.11 16.27
CA SER A 167 1.62 -3.28 14.92
C SER A 167 1.00 -4.49 14.19
N PHE A 168 0.83 -5.62 14.88
CA PHE A 168 0.19 -6.80 14.29
C PHE A 168 -1.31 -6.63 14.05
N LEU A 169 -2.03 -5.96 14.95
CA LEU A 169 -3.44 -5.63 14.72
C LEU A 169 -3.60 -4.67 13.54
N GLY A 170 -2.72 -3.68 13.39
CA GLY A 170 -2.70 -2.79 12.23
C GLY A 170 -2.49 -3.55 10.93
N LEU A 171 -1.56 -4.51 10.92
CA LEU A 171 -1.35 -5.41 9.78
C LEU A 171 -2.61 -6.25 9.49
N ALA A 172 -3.29 -6.76 10.52
CA ALA A 172 -4.55 -7.49 10.34
C ALA A 172 -5.63 -6.59 9.71
N LEU A 173 -5.72 -5.31 10.09
CA LEU A 173 -6.62 -4.35 9.45
C LEU A 173 -6.29 -4.12 7.97
N VAL A 174 -5.00 -4.01 7.62
CA VAL A 174 -4.54 -3.92 6.22
C VAL A 174 -4.97 -5.15 5.43
N PHE A 175 -4.87 -6.35 6.00
CA PHE A 175 -5.34 -7.57 5.33
C PHE A 175 -6.86 -7.66 5.21
N ILE A 176 -7.61 -7.23 6.23
CA ILE A 176 -9.08 -7.15 6.16
C ILE A 176 -9.50 -6.21 5.03
N GLU A 177 -8.88 -5.04 4.96
CA GLU A 177 -9.14 -4.07 3.90
C GLU A 177 -8.76 -4.65 2.52
N GLY A 178 -7.56 -5.20 2.37
CA GLY A 178 -7.13 -5.83 1.12
C GLY A 178 -8.06 -6.97 0.69
N TRP A 179 -8.50 -7.80 1.64
CA TRP A 179 -9.43 -8.89 1.39
C TRP A 179 -10.84 -8.40 1.04
N SER A 180 -11.24 -7.19 1.44
CA SER A 180 -12.52 -6.58 1.05
C SER A 180 -12.58 -6.25 -0.45
N ASN A 181 -11.43 -6.16 -1.12
CA ASN A 181 -11.33 -5.90 -2.56
C ASN A 181 -11.60 -7.19 -3.37
N PRO A 182 -12.69 -7.24 -4.18
CA PRO A 182 -13.01 -8.41 -4.99
C PRO A 182 -11.94 -8.74 -6.04
N ARG A 183 -11.21 -7.73 -6.54
CA ARG A 183 -10.09 -7.94 -7.49
C ARG A 183 -8.94 -8.68 -6.82
N ALA A 184 -8.60 -8.30 -5.59
CA ALA A 184 -7.55 -8.98 -4.83
C ALA A 184 -7.97 -10.43 -4.50
N ARG A 185 -9.23 -10.65 -4.14
CA ARG A 185 -9.76 -12.00 -3.91
C ARG A 185 -9.73 -12.87 -5.16
N GLU A 186 -10.11 -12.32 -6.33
CA GLU A 186 -10.05 -13.04 -7.61
C GLU A 186 -8.59 -13.34 -7.97
N SER A 187 -7.69 -12.36 -7.84
CA SER A 187 -6.29 -12.53 -8.22
C SER A 187 -5.54 -13.54 -7.34
N VAL A 188 -5.85 -13.64 -6.05
CA VAL A 188 -5.26 -14.68 -5.18
C VAL A 188 -5.74 -16.09 -5.54
N ARG A 189 -6.93 -16.23 -6.15
CA ARG A 189 -7.45 -17.53 -6.61
C ARG A 189 -6.85 -17.96 -7.95
N GLU A 190 -6.36 -17.01 -8.74
CA GLU A 190 -5.70 -17.26 -10.01
C GLU A 190 -4.18 -17.23 -9.81
N ILE A 191 -3.56 -18.41 -9.80
CA ILE A 191 -2.12 -18.60 -9.59
C ILE A 191 -1.26 -17.59 -10.39
N THR A 192 -1.58 -17.38 -11.66
CA THR A 192 -0.86 -16.46 -12.56
C THR A 192 -1.02 -14.98 -12.23
N ARG A 193 -1.93 -14.60 -11.33
CA ARG A 193 -2.22 -13.21 -10.90
C ARG A 193 -2.05 -12.99 -9.40
N ALA A 194 -1.67 -14.03 -8.65
CA ALA A 194 -1.56 -13.97 -7.20
C ALA A 194 -0.29 -13.23 -6.72
N ASP A 195 0.66 -13.00 -7.63
CA ASP A 195 1.97 -12.40 -7.37
C ASP A 195 1.90 -11.05 -6.64
N THR A 196 1.10 -10.12 -7.16
CA THR A 196 1.02 -8.75 -6.65
C THR A 196 0.45 -8.68 -5.24
N PRO A 197 -0.76 -9.20 -4.93
CA PRO A 197 -1.29 -9.12 -3.58
C PRO A 197 -0.45 -9.91 -2.56
N LEU A 198 0.11 -11.06 -2.95
CA LEU A 198 0.95 -11.87 -2.06
C LEU A 198 2.31 -11.19 -1.80
N TRP A 199 2.90 -10.54 -2.81
CA TRP A 199 4.11 -9.74 -2.66
C TRP A 199 3.86 -8.56 -1.72
N THR A 200 2.84 -7.74 -2.00
CA THR A 200 2.46 -6.60 -1.15
C THR A 200 2.21 -7.05 0.29
N GLY A 201 1.49 -8.16 0.50
CA GLY A 201 1.26 -8.72 1.83
C GLY A 201 2.53 -9.18 2.54
N SER A 202 3.46 -9.80 1.80
CA SER A 202 4.77 -10.20 2.34
C SER A 202 5.60 -8.99 2.76
N VAL A 203 5.60 -7.92 1.96
CA VAL A 203 6.31 -6.68 2.28
C VAL A 203 5.66 -5.95 3.47
N ALA A 204 4.34 -5.99 3.60
CA ALA A 204 3.63 -5.46 4.76
C ALA A 204 4.04 -6.16 6.06
N ILE A 205 4.19 -7.49 6.05
CA ILE A 205 4.70 -8.27 7.19
C ILE A 205 6.13 -7.83 7.55
N VAL A 206 7.04 -7.75 6.58
CA VAL A 206 8.43 -7.33 6.82
C VAL A 206 8.47 -5.89 7.37
N SER A 207 7.69 -4.99 6.80
CA SER A 207 7.58 -3.60 7.26
C SER A 207 7.09 -3.52 8.71
N ALA A 208 6.08 -4.31 9.10
CA ALA A 208 5.63 -4.39 10.49
C ALA A 208 6.72 -4.87 11.44
N ILE A 209 7.48 -5.91 11.06
CA ILE A 209 8.60 -6.43 11.86
C ILE A 209 9.69 -5.36 12.01
N ILE A 210 10.15 -4.76 10.90
CA ILE A 210 11.15 -3.69 10.93
C ILE A 210 10.68 -2.53 11.81
N PHE A 211 9.41 -2.15 11.71
CA PHE A 211 8.83 -1.08 12.51
C PHE A 211 8.83 -1.40 14.01
N ILE A 212 8.47 -2.63 14.42
CA ILE A 212 8.48 -3.04 15.84
C ILE A 212 9.86 -2.82 16.46
N PHE A 213 10.94 -3.14 15.74
CA PHE A 213 12.30 -3.03 16.26
C PHE A 213 12.90 -1.63 16.13
N THR A 214 12.50 -0.85 15.13
CA THR A 214 13.18 0.42 14.81
C THR A 214 12.34 1.66 15.13
N GLN A 215 11.01 1.51 15.20
CA GLN A 215 10.02 2.60 15.32
C GLN A 215 10.26 3.73 14.31
N ASN A 216 10.77 3.39 13.12
CA ASN A 216 11.20 4.37 12.12
C ASN A 216 10.60 4.03 10.75
N PHE A 217 9.78 4.96 10.26
CA PHE A 217 9.08 4.90 8.98
C PHE A 217 10.05 4.76 7.81
N TRP A 218 11.18 5.43 7.87
CA TRP A 218 12.11 5.50 6.76
C TRP A 218 12.87 4.21 6.53
N TYR A 219 13.22 3.44 7.56
CA TYR A 219 13.76 2.10 7.35
C TYR A 219 12.74 1.17 6.69
N CYS A 220 11.47 1.29 7.05
CA CYS A 220 10.40 0.53 6.41
C CYS A 220 10.28 0.90 4.92
N LEU A 221 10.33 2.20 4.60
CA LEU A 221 10.32 2.69 3.23
C LEU A 221 11.54 2.24 2.43
N ILE A 222 12.75 2.36 2.97
CA ILE A 222 13.98 1.91 2.31
C ILE A 222 13.94 0.40 2.08
N ALA A 223 13.53 -0.39 3.08
CA ALA A 223 13.40 -1.83 2.95
C ALA A 223 12.40 -2.20 1.84
N HIS A 224 11.25 -1.54 1.78
CA HIS A 224 10.27 -1.73 0.71
C HIS A 224 10.89 -1.39 -0.66
N LEU A 225 11.55 -0.24 -0.81
CA LEU A 225 12.20 0.16 -2.05
C LEU A 225 13.29 -0.83 -2.49
N VAL A 226 14.09 -1.34 -1.55
CA VAL A 226 15.12 -2.35 -1.84
C VAL A 226 14.50 -3.68 -2.26
N LEU A 227 13.42 -4.12 -1.59
CA LEU A 227 12.73 -5.34 -1.98
C LEU A 227 12.12 -5.19 -3.38
N ASP A 228 11.48 -4.05 -3.67
CA ASP A 228 10.72 -3.90 -4.89
C ASP A 228 11.54 -3.44 -6.10
N PHE A 229 12.34 -2.38 -6.00
CA PHE A 229 13.25 -1.98 -7.10
C PHE A 229 14.52 -2.82 -7.17
N GLY A 230 14.94 -3.40 -6.04
CA GLY A 230 16.16 -4.19 -5.95
C GLY A 230 15.89 -5.67 -6.19
N LEU A 231 15.20 -6.33 -5.28
CA LEU A 231 15.11 -7.79 -5.28
C LEU A 231 14.12 -8.32 -6.33
N ARG A 232 12.90 -7.77 -6.38
CA ARG A 232 11.79 -8.25 -7.23
C ARG A 232 12.20 -8.50 -8.69
N PRO A 233 12.95 -7.58 -9.37
CA PRO A 233 13.35 -7.79 -10.75
C PRO A 233 14.49 -8.80 -10.90
N ARG A 234 15.24 -9.10 -9.84
CA ARG A 234 16.37 -10.06 -9.85
C ARG A 234 15.93 -11.50 -9.62
N ILE A 235 14.79 -11.71 -8.97
CA ILE A 235 14.27 -13.05 -8.67
C ILE A 235 13.38 -13.62 -9.77
N GLY A 236 13.06 -12.83 -10.81
CA GLY A 236 12.39 -13.31 -12.02
C GLY A 236 11.03 -12.66 -12.31
N PHE A 237 10.55 -11.73 -11.47
CA PHE A 237 9.38 -10.96 -11.83
C PHE A 237 9.71 -10.00 -12.98
N PRO A 238 8.90 -9.97 -14.04
CA PRO A 238 9.19 -9.16 -15.21
C PRO A 238 9.30 -7.68 -14.87
N ARG A 239 10.20 -6.96 -15.55
CA ARG A 239 10.27 -5.50 -15.53
C ARG A 239 9.26 -4.94 -16.53
N ALA A 240 8.67 -3.79 -16.22
CA ALA A 240 8.12 -2.91 -17.24
C ALA A 240 9.23 -2.61 -18.27
N SER A 241 9.02 -2.99 -19.54
CA SER A 241 9.95 -2.60 -20.59
C SER A 241 9.71 -1.12 -20.90
N ALA A 242 10.78 -0.33 -20.87
CA ALA A 242 10.77 1.00 -21.45
C ALA A 242 10.66 0.86 -22.98
N SER A 243 9.45 0.70 -23.50
CA SER A 243 9.20 0.59 -24.94
C SER A 243 8.00 1.46 -25.34
N THR A 244 8.26 2.76 -25.43
CA THR A 244 7.65 3.73 -26.38
C THR A 244 8.41 5.06 -26.28
N LEU A 245 9.72 5.03 -26.55
CA LEU A 245 10.50 6.24 -26.88
C LEU A 245 11.22 6.09 -28.24
N SER A 246 10.70 5.22 -29.11
CA SER A 246 11.28 5.00 -30.45
C SER A 246 10.24 5.07 -31.58
N LEU A 247 9.10 5.75 -31.36
CA LEU A 247 8.13 6.03 -32.43
C LEU A 247 8.11 7.51 -32.85
N GLU A 248 9.10 8.32 -32.42
CA GLU A 248 9.32 9.69 -32.91
C GLU A 248 10.47 9.80 -33.95
N GLU A 249 11.02 8.69 -34.45
CA GLU A 249 12.08 8.71 -35.49
C GLU A 249 11.73 7.95 -36.78
N ARG A 250 10.45 7.92 -37.20
CA ARG A 250 10.08 7.56 -38.58
C ARG A 250 8.91 8.37 -39.12
#